data_AF-A0A359CQI5-F1
#
_entry.id   AF-A0A359CQI5-F1
#
_cell.length_a   1.000
_cell.length_b   1.000
_cell.length_c   1.000
_cell.angle_alpha   90.00
_cell.angle_beta   90.00
_cell.angle_gamma   90.00
#
_symmetry.space_group_name_H-M   'P 1'
#
loop_
_entity.id
_entity.type
_entity.pdbx_description
1 polymer ?
#
loop_
_entity_poly.entity_id
_entity_poly.type
_entity_poly.pdbx_seq_one_letter_code
_entity_poly.pdbx_strand_id
1 'polypeptide(L)'
;SQIIKADRKDINWNNELKKAENVGKKSCTNNDFGVYDEYYSKHLAPKMEYWKGLYRNGSYAVSPEYDDLTFLLDVCKKLNIKPLFISVPVNGLWYDYTGFPKEGREAYYKKVKDIIDPYGYKIADFSGSEYEKYFLGDIMHVGWKGWIKIDGEIEKYYYEK
;
A
#
# COMPACT_ATOMS: atom_id res chain seq x y z
N SER A 1 -11.18 1.64 30.97
CA SER A 1 -11.65 1.77 29.57
C SER A 1 -12.06 0.40 29.09
N GLN A 2 -13.36 0.13 29.02
CA GLN A 2 -13.88 -1.12 28.47
C GLN A 2 -13.91 -0.96 26.95
N ILE A 3 -12.91 -1.53 26.27
CA ILE A 3 -12.99 -1.72 24.82
C ILE A 3 -14.17 -2.67 24.60
N ILE A 4 -15.22 -2.17 23.94
CA ILE A 4 -16.31 -2.99 23.44
C ILE A 4 -15.66 -4.06 22.56
N LYS A 5 -15.55 -5.29 23.07
CA LYS A 5 -15.23 -6.44 22.24
C LYS A 5 -16.46 -6.65 21.37
N ALA A 6 -16.45 -6.07 20.17
CA ALA A 6 -17.38 -6.47 19.12
C ALA A 6 -17.36 -8.00 19.04
N ASP A 7 -18.54 -8.60 18.86
CA ASP A 7 -18.74 -10.03 18.68
C ASP A 7 -18.04 -10.47 17.39
N ARG A 8 -16.74 -10.73 17.51
CA ARG A 8 -15.85 -11.03 16.39
C ARG A 8 -15.97 -12.50 16.09
N LYS A 9 -16.91 -12.82 15.22
CA LYS A 9 -16.91 -14.10 14.49
C LYS A 9 -15.49 -14.33 13.95
N ASP A 10 -14.97 -15.54 14.13
CA ASP A 10 -13.66 -15.95 13.58
C ASP A 10 -13.63 -15.63 12.08
N ILE A 11 -12.95 -14.54 11.72
CA ILE A 11 -12.88 -14.08 10.33
C ILE A 11 -12.04 -15.09 9.56
N ASN A 12 -12.64 -15.73 8.56
CA ASN A 12 -11.88 -16.54 7.63
C ASN A 12 -11.19 -15.64 6.59
N TRP A 13 -10.02 -15.12 6.95
CA TRP A 13 -9.23 -14.21 6.12
C TRP A 13 -8.97 -14.74 4.71
N ASN A 14 -8.74 -16.06 4.56
CA ASN A 14 -8.55 -16.69 3.26
C ASN A 14 -9.80 -16.62 2.38
N ASN A 15 -10.99 -16.78 2.97
CA ASN A 15 -12.25 -16.65 2.26
C ASN A 15 -12.52 -15.18 1.86
N GLU A 16 -12.25 -14.23 2.74
CA GLU A 16 -12.42 -12.81 2.43
C GLU A 16 -11.43 -12.35 1.35
N LEU A 17 -10.20 -12.86 1.36
CA LEU A 17 -9.22 -12.57 0.31
C LEU A 17 -9.68 -13.10 -1.06
N LYS A 18 -10.28 -14.31 -1.12
CA LYS A 18 -10.86 -14.86 -2.35
C LYS A 18 -12.03 -14.02 -2.86
N LYS A 19 -12.90 -13.55 -1.97
CA LYS A 19 -14.00 -12.65 -2.34
C LYS A 19 -13.46 -11.34 -2.89
N ALA A 20 -12.50 -10.73 -2.22
CA ALA A 20 -11.85 -9.49 -2.65
C ALA A 20 -11.18 -9.64 -4.03
N GLU A 21 -10.48 -10.74 -4.26
CA GLU A 21 -9.91 -11.06 -5.58
C GLU A 21 -10.99 -11.16 -6.66
N ASN A 22 -12.11 -11.82 -6.37
CA ASN A 22 -13.23 -11.95 -7.31
C ASN A 22 -13.89 -10.60 -7.62
N VAL A 23 -14.00 -9.70 -6.64
CA VAL A 23 -14.50 -8.33 -6.88
C VAL A 23 -13.51 -7.57 -7.76
N GLY A 24 -12.20 -7.63 -7.46
CA GLY A 24 -11.16 -7.01 -8.26
C GLY A 24 -11.18 -7.48 -9.72
N LYS A 25 -11.25 -8.80 -9.97
CA LYS A 25 -11.37 -9.38 -11.32
C LYS A 25 -12.56 -8.84 -12.10
N LYS A 26 -13.72 -8.68 -11.46
CA LYS A 26 -14.94 -8.17 -12.09
C LYS A 26 -14.90 -6.66 -12.34
N SER A 27 -14.02 -5.95 -11.64
CA SER A 27 -13.95 -4.49 -11.65
C SER A 27 -12.79 -3.95 -12.50
N CYS A 28 -11.88 -4.83 -12.94
CA CYS A 28 -10.67 -4.52 -13.71
C CYS A 28 -10.62 -5.45 -14.93
N THR A 29 -11.49 -5.20 -15.90
CA THR A 29 -11.71 -6.03 -17.08
C THR A 29 -11.13 -5.44 -18.36
N ASN A 30 -10.80 -4.14 -18.37
CA ASN A 30 -10.40 -3.41 -19.58
C ASN A 30 -8.92 -3.04 -19.67
N ASN A 31 -8.09 -3.51 -18.73
CA ASN A 31 -6.66 -3.19 -18.67
C ASN A 31 -5.82 -4.28 -18.01
N ASP A 32 -4.54 -4.30 -18.34
CA ASP A 32 -3.61 -5.29 -17.80
C ASP A 32 -2.99 -4.91 -16.46
N PHE A 33 -3.12 -3.64 -16.03
CA PHE A 33 -2.54 -3.11 -14.80
C PHE A 33 -3.29 -3.53 -13.53
N GLY A 34 -4.47 -4.16 -13.67
CA GLY A 34 -5.32 -4.55 -12.54
C GLY A 34 -5.94 -3.34 -11.83
N VAL A 35 -6.19 -2.26 -12.58
CA VAL A 35 -6.79 -1.00 -12.11
C VAL A 35 -8.29 -0.98 -12.44
N TYR A 36 -9.08 -0.29 -11.61
CA TYR A 36 -10.52 -0.13 -11.82
C TYR A 36 -10.87 0.41 -13.22
N ASP A 37 -11.86 -0.20 -13.87
CA ASP A 37 -12.19 0.06 -15.27
C ASP A 37 -12.51 1.54 -15.55
N GLU A 38 -13.24 2.20 -14.64
CA GLU A 38 -13.58 3.62 -14.76
C GLU A 38 -12.34 4.50 -14.64
N TYR A 39 -11.47 4.21 -13.67
CA TYR A 39 -10.23 4.96 -13.48
C TYR A 39 -9.34 4.84 -14.71
N TYR A 40 -9.14 3.61 -15.21
CA TYR A 40 -8.35 3.38 -16.41
C TYR A 40 -8.90 4.14 -17.62
N SER A 41 -10.20 3.99 -17.90
CA SER A 41 -10.86 4.62 -19.05
C SER A 41 -10.77 6.14 -19.01
N LYS A 42 -10.89 6.72 -17.80
CA LYS A 42 -10.93 8.17 -17.61
C LYS A 42 -9.55 8.82 -17.56
N HIS A 43 -8.58 8.18 -16.90
CA HIS A 43 -7.31 8.82 -16.55
C HIS A 43 -6.09 8.28 -17.31
N LEU A 44 -6.10 6.99 -17.67
CA LEU A 44 -4.91 6.32 -18.22
C LEU A 44 -5.05 6.10 -19.73
N ALA A 45 -6.13 5.44 -20.16
CA ALA A 45 -6.36 5.05 -21.56
C ALA A 45 -6.23 6.21 -22.57
N PRO A 46 -6.74 7.43 -22.30
CA PRO A 46 -6.66 8.53 -23.27
C PRO A 46 -5.24 9.05 -23.53
N LYS A 47 -4.26 8.69 -22.69
CA LYS A 47 -2.90 9.27 -22.69
C LYS A 47 -1.80 8.22 -22.55
N MET A 48 -2.05 6.97 -22.95
CA MET A 48 -1.08 5.87 -22.77
C MET A 48 0.30 6.22 -23.33
N GLU A 49 0.38 6.72 -24.57
CA GLU A 49 1.68 7.09 -25.17
C GLU A 49 2.42 8.19 -24.42
N TYR A 50 1.71 9.14 -23.82
CA TYR A 50 2.31 10.19 -22.98
C TYR A 50 2.92 9.62 -21.70
N TRP A 51 2.26 8.63 -21.09
CA TRP A 51 2.72 8.03 -19.83
C TRP A 51 3.95 7.14 -20.00
N LYS A 52 4.12 6.54 -21.18
CA LYS A 52 5.16 5.56 -21.47
C LYS A 52 6.56 6.15 -21.24
N GLY A 53 7.29 5.58 -20.27
CA GLY A 53 8.66 6.02 -19.96
C GLY A 53 8.78 7.45 -19.40
N LEU A 54 7.68 8.09 -19.01
CA LEU A 54 7.65 9.45 -18.49
C LEU A 54 8.49 9.61 -17.21
N TYR A 55 8.50 8.58 -16.37
CA TYR A 55 9.15 8.61 -15.06
C TYR A 55 10.49 7.86 -15.00
N ARG A 56 11.15 7.63 -16.14
CA ARG A 56 12.43 6.89 -16.23
C ARG A 56 13.59 7.40 -15.37
N ASN A 57 13.53 8.66 -14.96
CA ASN A 57 14.53 9.28 -14.08
C ASN A 57 13.98 9.54 -12.66
N GLY A 58 12.85 8.93 -12.32
CA GLY A 58 12.19 9.08 -11.03
C GLY A 58 13.01 8.47 -9.90
N SER A 59 12.94 9.10 -8.73
CA SER A 59 13.49 8.57 -7.49
C SER A 59 12.73 9.15 -6.31
N TYR A 60 12.50 8.32 -5.30
CA TYR A 60 11.95 8.75 -4.01
C TYR A 60 13.00 8.78 -2.91
N ALA A 61 14.28 8.58 -3.24
CA ALA A 61 15.35 8.46 -2.23
C ALA A 61 15.59 9.75 -1.43
N VAL A 62 15.21 10.91 -1.95
CA VAL A 62 15.36 12.23 -1.32
C VAL A 62 14.02 12.95 -1.33
N SER A 63 13.51 13.29 -0.14
CA SER A 63 12.25 14.00 0.03
C SER A 63 12.23 14.72 1.39
N PRO A 64 11.67 15.95 1.49
CA PRO A 64 11.43 16.60 2.78
C PRO A 64 10.45 15.81 3.66
N GLU A 65 9.59 14.98 3.07
CA GLU A 65 8.62 14.15 3.80
C GLU A 65 9.27 13.16 4.79
N TYR A 66 10.58 12.86 4.63
CA TYR A 66 11.32 12.05 5.59
C TYR A 66 11.58 12.78 6.91
N ASP A 67 11.74 14.09 6.86
CA ASP A 67 11.85 14.91 8.07
C ASP A 67 10.48 15.01 8.76
N ASP A 68 9.40 15.14 7.98
CA ASP A 68 8.02 15.15 8.50
C ASP A 68 7.62 13.79 9.12
N LEU A 69 8.05 12.67 8.53
CA LEU A 69 7.90 11.34 9.13
C LEU A 69 8.65 11.25 10.46
N THR A 70 9.88 11.77 10.53
CA THR A 70 10.67 11.79 11.77
C THR A 70 9.95 12.62 12.84
N PHE A 71 9.39 13.77 12.46
CA PHE A 71 8.59 14.60 13.36
C PHE A 71 7.34 13.86 13.90
N LEU A 72 6.61 13.13 13.05
CA LEU A 72 5.48 12.31 13.49
C LEU A 72 5.93 11.26 14.53
N LEU A 73 7.06 10.60 14.30
CA LEU A 73 7.61 9.59 15.20
C LEU A 73 7.98 10.17 16.57
N ASP A 74 8.59 11.35 16.59
CA ASP A 74 8.89 12.09 17.82
C ASP A 74 7.61 12.47 18.59
N VAL A 75 6.57 12.92 17.88
CA VAL A 75 5.27 13.21 18.49
C VAL A 75 4.65 11.95 19.08
N CYS A 76 4.66 10.83 18.36
CA CYS A 76 4.17 9.55 18.86
C CYS A 76 4.93 9.13 20.12
N LYS A 77 6.26 9.28 20.15
CA LYS A 77 7.09 8.91 21.29
C LYS A 77 6.79 9.79 22.51
N LYS A 78 6.70 11.11 22.32
CA LYS A 78 6.38 12.08 23.37
C LYS A 78 5.01 11.85 23.99
N LEU A 79 4.04 11.45 23.18
CA LEU A 79 2.65 11.22 23.59
C LEU A 79 2.37 9.75 23.98
N ASN A 80 3.39 8.88 23.99
CA ASN A 80 3.26 7.45 24.25
C ASN A 80 2.22 6.77 23.33
N ILE A 81 2.12 7.22 22.09
CA ILE A 81 1.33 6.60 21.03
C ILE A 81 2.16 5.44 20.45
N LYS A 82 1.50 4.29 20.26
CA LYS A 82 2.09 3.09 19.66
C LYS A 82 1.41 2.84 18.32
N PRO A 83 1.87 3.49 17.24
CA PRO A 83 1.27 3.31 15.92
C PRO A 83 1.69 1.95 15.31
N LEU A 84 0.81 1.43 14.46
CA LEU A 84 1.16 0.50 13.39
C LEU A 84 1.32 1.32 12.10
N PHE A 85 2.50 1.27 11.49
CA PHE A 85 2.72 1.85 10.17
C PHE A 85 2.39 0.83 9.08
N ILE A 86 1.78 1.29 7.99
CA ILE A 86 1.47 0.46 6.82
C ILE A 86 2.29 1.00 5.64
N SER A 87 3.23 0.19 5.12
CA SER A 87 3.99 0.51 3.91
C SER A 87 3.28 -0.12 2.71
N VAL A 88 2.60 0.72 1.93
CA VAL A 88 1.78 0.32 0.78
C VAL A 88 2.66 0.15 -0.46
N PRO A 89 2.51 -0.92 -1.27
CA PRO A 89 3.26 -1.07 -2.50
C PRO A 89 2.79 -0.06 -3.54
N VAL A 90 3.63 0.19 -4.55
CA VAL A 90 3.16 0.82 -5.78
C VAL A 90 2.51 -0.20 -6.71
N ASN A 91 1.83 0.23 -7.77
CA ASN A 91 1.43 -0.67 -8.85
C ASN A 91 2.64 -0.97 -9.75
N GLY A 92 3.30 -2.12 -9.55
CA GLY A 92 4.52 -2.50 -10.27
C GLY A 92 4.34 -2.51 -11.78
N LEU A 93 3.21 -3.05 -12.28
CA LEU A 93 2.90 -3.09 -13.72
C LEU A 93 2.80 -1.68 -14.31
N TRP A 94 2.18 -0.74 -13.59
CA TRP A 94 2.07 0.66 -14.02
C TRP A 94 3.40 1.40 -13.94
N TYR A 95 4.16 1.20 -12.87
CA TYR A 95 5.46 1.86 -12.70
C TYR A 95 6.47 1.38 -13.75
N ASP A 96 6.45 0.09 -14.11
CA ASP A 96 7.27 -0.44 -15.20
C ASP A 96 6.88 0.18 -16.55
N TYR A 97 5.57 0.35 -16.81
CA TYR A 97 5.09 1.01 -18.04
C TYR A 97 5.54 2.48 -18.15
N THR A 98 5.45 3.21 -17.04
CA THR A 98 5.91 4.60 -16.97
C THR A 98 7.44 4.73 -16.86
N GLY A 99 8.14 3.61 -16.70
CA GLY A 99 9.59 3.51 -16.65
C GLY A 99 10.21 3.87 -15.30
N PHE A 100 9.43 4.07 -14.23
CA PHE A 100 9.99 4.44 -12.92
C PHE A 100 10.96 3.35 -12.41
N PRO A 101 12.23 3.68 -12.12
CA PRO A 101 13.25 2.69 -11.75
C PRO A 101 12.88 1.90 -10.50
N LYS A 102 13.05 0.57 -10.54
CA LYS A 102 12.79 -0.32 -9.40
C LYS A 102 13.64 0.05 -8.20
N GLU A 103 14.90 0.41 -8.43
CA GLU A 103 15.84 0.85 -7.40
C GLU A 103 15.34 2.12 -6.69
N GLY A 104 14.64 3.00 -7.40
CA GLY A 104 14.01 4.18 -6.83
C GLY A 104 12.86 3.84 -5.87
N ARG A 105 12.12 2.76 -6.16
CA ARG A 105 11.02 2.25 -5.31
C ARG A 105 11.58 1.53 -4.08
N GLU A 106 12.58 0.67 -4.28
CA GLU A 106 13.29 -0.06 -3.22
C GLU A 106 13.99 0.89 -2.24
N ALA A 107 14.60 1.97 -2.75
CA ALA A 107 15.21 3.00 -1.91
C ALA A 107 14.18 3.65 -0.97
N TYR A 108 12.97 3.93 -1.47
CA TYR A 108 11.88 4.46 -0.64
C TYR A 108 11.48 3.51 0.47
N TYR A 109 11.19 2.24 0.15
CA TYR A 109 10.79 1.24 1.15
C TYR A 109 11.86 1.08 2.24
N LYS A 110 13.12 0.99 1.82
CA LYS A 110 14.25 0.91 2.75
C LYS A 110 14.34 2.15 3.64
N LYS A 111 14.23 3.35 3.06
CA LYS A 111 14.37 4.61 3.79
C LYS A 111 13.29 4.79 4.85
N VAL A 112 12.02 4.50 4.52
CA VAL A 112 10.91 4.54 5.49
C VAL A 112 11.16 3.59 6.65
N LYS A 113 11.59 2.36 6.34
CA LYS A 113 11.93 1.36 7.36
C LYS A 113 13.09 1.82 8.26
N ASP A 114 14.18 2.29 7.66
CA ASP A 114 15.36 2.77 8.39
C ASP A 114 15.02 3.95 9.34
N ILE A 115 14.04 4.78 8.98
CA ILE A 115 13.58 5.91 9.82
C ILE A 115 12.72 5.42 10.99
N ILE A 116 11.84 4.44 10.77
CA ILE A 116 10.88 3.97 11.78
C ILE A 116 11.51 2.96 12.76
N ASP A 117 12.39 2.07 12.28
CA ASP A 117 12.98 0.97 13.07
C ASP A 117 13.64 1.44 14.40
N PRO A 118 14.42 2.54 14.45
CA PRO A 118 15.03 3.05 15.69
C PRO A 118 14.02 3.47 16.78
N TYR A 119 12.78 3.78 16.41
CA TYR A 119 11.71 4.11 17.37
C TYR A 119 11.05 2.86 17.96
N GLY A 120 11.31 1.67 17.38
CA GLY A 120 10.74 0.40 17.82
C GLY A 120 9.26 0.22 17.46
N TYR A 121 8.72 1.01 16.53
CA TYR A 121 7.35 0.85 16.04
C TYR A 121 7.24 -0.28 15.01
N LYS A 122 6.04 -0.86 14.91
CA LYS A 122 5.77 -1.95 13.96
C LYS A 122 5.42 -1.38 12.59
N ILE A 123 5.86 -2.07 11.55
CA ILE A 123 5.55 -1.78 10.15
C ILE A 123 4.96 -3.05 9.53
N ALA A 124 3.75 -2.96 9.00
CA ALA A 124 3.23 -3.93 8.05
C ALA A 124 3.73 -3.52 6.66
N ASP A 125 4.76 -4.23 6.18
CA ASP A 125 5.42 -3.92 4.91
C ASP A 125 4.86 -4.77 3.77
N PHE A 126 4.19 -4.11 2.83
CA PHE A 126 3.60 -4.73 1.65
C PHE A 126 4.38 -4.41 0.37
N SER A 127 5.60 -3.89 0.46
CA SER A 127 6.48 -3.65 -0.70
C SER A 127 6.67 -4.87 -1.60
N GLY A 128 6.60 -6.09 -1.05
CA GLY A 128 6.62 -7.33 -1.83
C GLY A 128 5.39 -7.61 -2.70
N SER A 129 4.33 -6.78 -2.60
CA SER A 129 3.06 -6.96 -3.30
C SER A 129 2.87 -6.06 -4.53
N GLU A 130 3.92 -5.40 -5.04
CA GLU A 130 3.84 -4.49 -6.20
C GLU A 130 3.13 -5.09 -7.43
N TYR A 131 3.36 -6.37 -7.69
CA TYR A 131 2.83 -7.08 -8.86
C TYR A 131 1.58 -7.90 -8.54
N GLU A 132 1.07 -7.81 -7.31
CA GLU A 132 -0.14 -8.50 -6.90
C GLU A 132 -1.38 -7.74 -7.38
N LYS A 133 -1.98 -8.20 -8.48
CA LYS A 133 -3.23 -7.62 -8.98
C LYS A 133 -4.28 -7.54 -7.88
N TYR A 134 -5.03 -6.44 -7.89
CA TYR A 134 -6.11 -6.10 -6.95
C TYR A 134 -5.65 -5.79 -5.52
N PHE A 135 -4.33 -5.73 -5.25
CA PHE A 135 -3.84 -5.12 -4.02
C PHE A 135 -4.18 -3.64 -3.99
N LEU A 136 -3.94 -2.94 -5.10
CA LEU A 136 -4.37 -1.57 -5.34
C LEU A 136 -5.65 -1.53 -6.19
N GLY A 137 -6.44 -0.48 -6.03
CA GLY A 137 -7.62 -0.20 -6.86
C GLY A 137 -7.30 0.68 -8.07
N ASP A 138 -6.25 1.49 -7.94
CA ASP A 138 -5.66 2.28 -9.01
C ASP A 138 -4.13 2.20 -8.99
N ILE A 139 -3.43 3.24 -9.46
CA ILE A 139 -1.97 3.25 -9.55
C ILE A 139 -1.27 3.46 -8.19
N MET A 140 -2.00 3.84 -7.14
CA MET A 140 -1.43 4.21 -5.84
C MET A 140 -2.31 3.90 -4.60
N HIS A 141 -3.63 3.81 -4.75
CA HIS A 141 -4.53 3.62 -3.62
C HIS A 141 -4.87 2.14 -3.39
N VAL A 142 -4.90 1.75 -2.11
CA VAL A 142 -5.26 0.40 -1.67
C VAL A 142 -6.65 0.01 -2.19
N GLY A 143 -6.72 -1.17 -2.79
CA GLY A 143 -7.95 -1.78 -3.31
C GLY A 143 -8.33 -3.03 -2.53
N TRP A 144 -9.08 -3.91 -3.20
CA TRP A 144 -9.77 -5.04 -2.59
C TRP A 144 -8.86 -5.94 -1.74
N LYS A 145 -7.88 -6.62 -2.36
CA LYS A 145 -7.00 -7.56 -1.63
C LYS A 145 -6.11 -6.82 -0.63
N GLY A 146 -5.71 -5.59 -0.97
CA GLY A 146 -4.89 -4.77 -0.09
C GLY A 146 -5.59 -4.47 1.23
N TRP A 147 -6.87 -4.06 1.19
CA TRP A 147 -7.64 -3.80 2.41
C TRP A 147 -7.82 -5.05 3.26
N ILE A 148 -8.09 -6.23 2.67
CA ILE A 148 -8.19 -7.47 3.45
C ILE A 148 -6.87 -7.81 4.16
N LYS A 149 -5.73 -7.60 3.50
CA LYS A 149 -4.42 -7.85 4.11
C LYS A 149 -4.08 -6.83 5.20
N ILE A 150 -4.36 -5.55 4.94
CA ILE A 150 -4.16 -4.47 5.93
C ILE A 150 -5.05 -4.69 7.15
N ASP A 151 -6.33 -5.00 6.95
CA ASP A 151 -7.26 -5.30 8.04
C ASP A 151 -6.78 -6.48 8.87
N GLY A 152 -6.21 -7.51 8.23
CA GLY A 152 -5.58 -8.63 8.93
C GLY A 152 -4.40 -8.21 9.80
N GLU A 153 -3.52 -7.32 9.32
CA GLU A 153 -2.39 -6.81 10.11
C GLU A 153 -2.84 -5.86 11.24
N ILE A 154 -3.88 -5.06 11.00
CA ILE A 154 -4.51 -4.23 12.03
C ILE A 154 -5.13 -5.13 13.11
N GLU A 155 -5.83 -6.19 12.71
CA GLU A 155 -6.48 -7.11 13.64
C GLU A 155 -5.45 -7.79 14.54
N LYS A 156 -4.39 -8.35 13.93
CA LYS A 156 -3.25 -8.93 14.66
C LYS A 156 -2.64 -7.94 15.64
N TYR A 157 -2.35 -6.72 15.20
CA TYR A 157 -1.65 -5.73 16.03
C TYR A 157 -2.45 -5.28 17.25
N TYR A 158 -3.77 -5.07 17.09
CA TYR A 158 -4.60 -4.52 18.18
C TYR A 158 -5.24 -5.61 19.04
N TYR A 159 -5.30 -6.85 18.58
CA TYR A 159 -6.17 -7.83 19.22
C TYR A 159 -5.63 -9.25 19.35
N GLU A 160 -4.69 -9.67 18.52
CA GLU A 160 -3.95 -10.92 18.78
C GLU A 160 -2.79 -10.59 19.74
N LYS A 161 -2.71 -11.32 20.86
CA LYS A 161 -1.67 -11.17 21.87
C LYS A 161 -0.55 -12.15 21.64
#